data_AF-A0A285ZR48-F1
#
_entry.id   AF-A0A285ZR48-F1
#
_cell.length_a   1.000
_cell.length_b   1.000
_cell.length_c   1.000
_cell.angle_alpha   90.00
_cell.angle_beta   90.00
_cell.angle_gamma   90.00
#
_symmetry.space_group_name_H-M   'P 1'
#
loop_
_entity.id
_entity.type
_entity.pdbx_description
1 polymer ?
#
loop_
_entity_poly.entity_id
_entity_poly.type
_entity_poly.pdbx_seq_one_letter_code
_entity_poly.pdbx_strand_id
1 'polypeptide(L)' 'MDVTYYIQNGMLEAYALGTLDSKNAAEIEELLQSNIELGEALEEILIKIDGNQNQTLHSTG' A
#
# COMPACT_ATOMS: atom_id res chain seq x y z
N MET A 1 -3.19 -14.72 -9.79
CA MET A 1 -1.99 -14.07 -9.21
C MET A 1 -2.40 -13.62 -7.82
N ASP A 2 -1.61 -13.91 -6.79
CA ASP A 2 -2.03 -13.84 -5.39
C ASP A 2 -1.78 -12.47 -4.76
N VAL A 3 -2.68 -11.98 -3.90
CA VAL A 3 -2.52 -10.71 -3.13
C VAL A 3 -1.20 -10.71 -2.35
N THR A 4 -0.87 -11.84 -1.75
CA THR A 4 0.35 -12.06 -0.97
C THR A 4 1.62 -11.71 -1.75
N TYR A 5 1.63 -11.91 -3.08
CA TYR A 5 2.78 -11.58 -3.93
C TYR A 5 3.04 -10.08 -3.97
N TYR A 6 1.99 -9.26 -4.14
CA TYR A 6 2.13 -7.81 -4.23
C TYR A 6 2.56 -7.20 -2.88
N ILE A 7 2.10 -7.78 -1.76
CA ILE A 7 2.53 -7.38 -0.42
C ILE A 7 4.00 -7.73 -0.20
N GLN A 8 4.40 -8.98 -0.46
CA GLN A 8 5.76 -9.45 -0.19
C GLN A 8 6.82 -8.76 -1.05
N ASN A 9 6.46 -8.35 -2.27
CA ASN A 9 7.37 -7.60 -3.15
C ASN A 9 7.36 -6.08 -2.87
N GLY A 10 6.62 -5.61 -1.87
CA GLY A 10 6.53 -4.19 -1.52
C GLY A 10 5.81 -3.34 -2.56
N MET A 11 5.09 -3.96 -3.51
CA MET A 11 4.41 -3.24 -4.58
C MET A 11 3.21 -2.46 -4.06
N LEU A 12 2.45 -3.00 -3.09
CA LEU A 12 1.38 -2.25 -2.44
C LEU A 12 1.90 -1.06 -1.63
N GLU A 13 3.04 -1.19 -0.95
CA GLU A 13 3.66 -0.07 -0.23
C GLU A 13 4.13 1.01 -1.19
N ALA A 14 4.79 0.64 -2.29
CA ALA A 14 5.20 1.58 -3.33
C ALA A 14 3.99 2.26 -3.99
N TYR A 15 2.88 1.53 -4.20
CA TYR A 15 1.64 2.08 -4.71
C TYR A 15 1.02 3.09 -3.73
N ALA A 16 0.92 2.72 -2.45
CA ALA A 16 0.41 3.59 -1.38
C ALA A 16 1.24 4.87 -1.22
N LEU A 17 2.56 4.79 -1.41
CA LEU A 17 3.47 5.93 -1.36
C LEU A 17 3.52 6.74 -2.67
N GLY A 18 2.84 6.28 -3.73
CA GLY A 18 2.87 6.92 -5.05
C GLY A 18 4.24 6.85 -5.74
N THR A 19 5.10 5.92 -5.36
CA THR A 19 6.46 5.72 -5.93
C THR A 19 6.53 4.57 -6.92
N LEU A 20 5.44 3.81 -7.08
CA LEU A 20 5.35 2.72 -8.04
C LEU A 20 5.27 3.24 -9.48
N ASP A 21 5.92 2.54 -10.42
CA ASP A 21 5.86 2.84 -11.84
C ASP A 21 4.42 2.79 -12.37
N SER A 22 4.09 3.68 -13.32
CA SER A 22 2.74 3.86 -13.87
C SER A 22 2.15 2.57 -14.44
N LYS A 23 2.96 1.67 -15.02
CA LYS A 23 2.47 0.39 -15.55
C LYS A 23 2.02 -0.55 -14.43
N ASN A 24 2.82 -0.65 -13.37
CA ASN A 24 2.52 -1.52 -12.23
C ASN A 24 1.40 -0.93 -11.37
N ALA A 25 1.30 0.39 -11.29
CA ALA A 25 0.20 1.07 -10.60
C ALA A 25 -1.15 0.80 -11.26
N ALA A 26 -1.23 0.86 -12.60
CA ALA A 26 -2.44 0.53 -13.34
C ALA A 26 -2.89 -0.93 -13.12
N GLU A 27 -1.94 -1.87 -13.06
CA GLU A 27 -2.25 -3.28 -12.76
C GLU A 27 -2.85 -3.45 -11.35
N ILE A 28 -2.31 -2.75 -10.36
CA ILE A 28 -2.87 -2.75 -8.99
C ILE A 28 -4.26 -2.11 -8.96
N GLU A 29 -4.50 -1.00 -9.68
CA GLU A 29 -5.82 -0.38 -9.78
C GLU A 29 -6.87 -1.35 -10.35
N GLU A 30 -6.56 -2.06 -11.43
CA GLU A 30 -7.48 -3.06 -12.02
C GLU A 30 -7.77 -4.20 -11.04
N LEU A 31 -6.75 -4.66 -10.30
CA LEU A 31 -6.94 -5.71 -9.30
C LEU A 31 -7.79 -5.22 -8.12
N LEU A 32 -7.61 -3.98 -7.67
CA LEU A 32 -8.41 -3.39 -6.58
C LEU A 32 -9.91 -3.34 -6.92
N GLN A 33 -10.28 -3.23 -8.20
CA GLN A 33 -11.69 -3.25 -8.61
C GLN A 33 -12.36 -4.62 -8.45
N SER A 34 -11.60 -5.70 -8.47
CA SER A 34 -12.12 -7.07 -8.47
C SER A 34 -11.69 -7.90 -7.25
N ASN A 35 -10.74 -7.40 -6.45
CA ASN A 35 -10.13 -8.12 -5.35
C ASN A 35 -10.25 -7.32 -4.05
N ILE A 36 -11.25 -7.67 -3.24
CA ILE A 36 -11.54 -7.01 -1.96
C ILE A 36 -10.38 -7.18 -0.98
N GLU A 37 -9.77 -8.37 -0.90
CA GLU A 37 -8.65 -8.67 0.00
C GLU A 37 -7.42 -7.80 -0.31
N LEU A 38 -7.20 -7.47 -1.59
CA LEU A 38 -6.15 -6.54 -1.99
C LEU A 38 -6.42 -5.12 -1.48
N GLY A 39 -7.69 -4.70 -1.49
CA GLY A 39 -8.13 -3.40 -0.97
C GLY A 39 -7.94 -3.30 0.54
N GLU A 40 -8.32 -4.33 1.29
CA GLU A 40 -8.10 -4.39 2.75
C GLU A 40 -6.60 -4.33 3.07
N ALA A 41 -5.77 -5.08 2.35
CA ALA A 41 -4.31 -5.03 2.52
C ALA A 41 -3.72 -3.65 2.22
N LEU A 42 -4.22 -2.95 1.19
CA LEU A 42 -3.82 -1.58 0.88
C LEU A 42 -4.20 -0.61 2.01
N GLU A 43 -5.41 -0.74 2.54
CA GLU A 43 -5.89 0.09 3.65
C GLU A 43 -5.02 -0.08 4.90
N GLU A 44 -4.66 -1.32 5.27
CA GLU A 44 -3.75 -1.57 6.39
C GLU A 44 -2.38 -0.91 6.20
N ILE A 45 -1.86 -0.92 4.97
CA ILE A 45 -0.59 -0.27 4.62
C ILE A 45 -0.71 1.25 4.73
N LEU A 46 -1.79 1.84 4.21
CA LEU A 46 -2.05 3.28 4.31
C LEU A 46 -2.16 3.72 5.78
N ILE A 47 -2.87 2.96 6.62
CA ILE A 47 -2.96 3.22 8.07
C ILE A 47 -1.57 3.17 8.72
N LYS A 48 -0.74 2.18 8.37
CA LYS A 48 0.62 2.09 8.89
C LYS A 48 1.49 3.27 8.45
N ILE A 49 1.40 3.70 7.20
CA ILE A 49 2.14 4.85 6.67
C ILE A 49 1.72 6.14 7.40
N ASP A 50 0.41 6.38 7.55
CA ASP A 50 -0.14 7.56 8.25
C ASP A 50 0.21 7.54 9.75
N GLY A 51 0.07 6.38 10.40
CA GLY A 51 0.44 6.18 11.80
C GLY A 51 1.93 6.41 12.07
N ASN A 52 2.81 6.02 11.15
CA ASN A 52 4.25 6.24 11.27
C ASN A 52 4.63 7.73 11.17
N GLN A 53 3.89 8.51 10.36
CA GLN A 53 4.07 9.97 10.29
C GLN A 53 3.61 10.67 11.58
N ASN A 54 2.58 10.16 12.24
CA ASN A 54 2.13 10.68 13.54
C ASN A 54 3.09 10.36 14.70
N GLN A 55 3.81 9.23 14.67
CA GLN A 55 4.76 8.89 15.73
C GLN A 55 6.08 9.67 15.67
N THR A 56 6.48 10.19 14.51
CA THR A 56 7.68 11.04 14.39
C THR A 56 7.48 12.43 15.02
N LEU A 57 6.24 12.90 15.14
CA LEU A 57 5.90 14.18 15.78
C LEU A 57 5.88 14.10 17.32
N HIS A 58 5.69 12.92 17.91
CA HIS A 58 5.56 12.73 19.37
C HIS A 58 6.86 12.28 20.08
N SER A 59 7.96 12.06 19.36
CA SER A 59 9.26 11.66 19.97
C SER A 59 10.27 12.81 20.15
N THR A 60 9.86 14.06 19.94
CA THR A 60 10.59 15.26 20.40
C THR A 60 9.76 15.99 21.44
N GLY A 61 9.79 15.48 22.67
CA GLY A 61 9.27 16.11 23.87
C GLY A 61 10.23 15.90 25.02
#